data_AF-A0A661ZRX5-F1
#
_entry.id   AF-A0A661ZRX5-F1
#
_cell.length_a   1.000
_cell.length_b   1.000
_cell.length_c   1.000
_cell.angle_alpha   90.00
_cell.angle_beta   90.00
_cell.angle_gamma   90.00
#
_symmetry.space_group_name_H-M   'P 1'
#
loop_
_entity.id
_entity.type
_entity.pdbx_description
1 polymer ?
#
loop_
_entity_poly.entity_id
_entity_poly.type
_entity_poly.pdbx_seq_one_letter_code
_entity_poly.pdbx_strand_id
1 'polypeptide(L)'
;MSTRFFTNSEDNTVFQKFKGIFENMKDIYAFHAVIGYFRSSGYFALQKYLKEIKDVKILVGINVDQMFAEAQRKGLLYFGDEEKTKTEFL
;
A
#
# COMPACT_ATOMS: atom_id res chain seq x y z
N MET A 1 -23.60 5.34 -14.46
CA MET A 1 -22.15 5.47 -14.71
C MET A 1 -21.45 4.37 -13.94
N SER A 2 -20.60 3.56 -14.57
CA SER A 2 -19.78 2.56 -13.87
C SER A 2 -18.69 3.29 -13.10
N THR A 3 -18.83 3.37 -11.78
CA THR A 3 -17.78 3.84 -10.88
C THR A 3 -16.64 2.83 -10.90
N ARG A 4 -15.45 3.22 -11.38
CA ARG A 4 -14.23 2.39 -11.35
C ARG A 4 -13.55 2.42 -9.98
N PHE A 5 -14.36 2.54 -8.92
CA PHE A 5 -13.88 2.53 -7.54
C PHE A 5 -13.81 1.09 -7.07
N PHE A 6 -12.64 0.68 -6.60
CA PHE A 6 -12.38 -0.66 -6.11
C PHE A 6 -12.49 -0.63 -4.59
N THR A 7 -13.59 -1.17 -4.06
CA THR A 7 -13.87 -1.20 -2.62
C THR A 7 -13.33 -2.45 -1.93
N ASN A 8 -12.53 -3.27 -2.63
CA ASN A 8 -12.11 -4.61 -2.19
C ASN A 8 -13.30 -5.51 -1.80
N SER A 9 -14.43 -5.34 -2.47
CA SER A 9 -15.59 -6.21 -2.33
C SER A 9 -15.45 -7.39 -3.30
N GLU A 10 -15.57 -8.61 -2.78
CA GLU A 10 -15.48 -9.86 -3.55
C GLU A 10 -14.18 -9.95 -4.38
N ASP A 11 -14.29 -10.29 -5.66
CA ASP A 11 -13.14 -10.50 -6.56
C ASP A 11 -12.56 -9.18 -7.11
N ASN A 12 -13.25 -8.05 -6.95
CA ASN A 12 -12.87 -6.75 -7.51
C ASN A 12 -11.99 -5.93 -6.56
N THR A 13 -10.79 -6.45 -6.28
CA THR A 13 -9.82 -5.78 -5.42
C THR A 13 -8.91 -4.82 -6.19
N VAL A 14 -8.38 -3.81 -5.48
CA VAL A 14 -7.33 -2.92 -5.99
C VAL A 14 -6.12 -3.74 -6.46
N PHE A 15 -5.79 -4.81 -5.75
CA PHE A 15 -4.69 -5.70 -6.11
C PHE A 15 -4.91 -6.37 -7.47
N GLN A 16 -6.10 -6.94 -7.71
CA GLN A 16 -6.43 -7.55 -9.01
C GLN A 16 -6.37 -6.54 -10.14
N LYS A 17 -6.72 -5.28 -9.86
CA LYS A 17 -6.58 -4.20 -10.86
C LYS A 17 -5.13 -3.95 -11.23
N PHE A 18 -4.24 -3.80 -10.24
CA PHE A 18 -2.81 -3.62 -10.50
C PHE A 18 -2.22 -4.82 -11.25
N LYS A 19 -2.52 -6.04 -10.80
CA LYS A 19 -2.12 -7.26 -11.50
C LYS A 19 -2.57 -7.24 -12.96
N GLY A 20 -3.85 -6.97 -13.22
CA GLY A 20 -4.39 -6.90 -14.58
C GLY A 20 -3.73 -5.82 -15.43
N ILE A 21 -3.37 -4.67 -14.86
CA ILE A 21 -2.61 -3.63 -15.56
C ILE A 21 -1.21 -4.14 -15.92
N PHE A 22 -0.46 -4.66 -14.95
CA PHE A 22 0.91 -5.12 -15.17
C PHE A 22 1.02 -6.32 -16.12
N GLU A 23 0.01 -7.19 -16.15
CA GLU A 23 -0.01 -8.37 -17.03
C GLU A 23 -0.45 -8.03 -18.47
N ASN A 24 -1.30 -7.03 -18.67
CA ASN A 24 -1.93 -6.78 -19.98
C ASN A 24 -1.46 -5.50 -20.67
N MET A 25 -0.96 -4.51 -19.92
CA MET A 25 -0.44 -3.28 -20.49
C MET A 25 1.03 -3.46 -20.82
N LYS A 26 1.34 -3.47 -22.11
CA LYS A 26 2.72 -3.57 -22.61
C LYS A 26 3.47 -2.27 -22.39
N ASP A 27 4.78 -2.38 -22.23
CA ASP A 27 5.73 -1.26 -22.24
C ASP A 27 5.49 -0.19 -21.15
N ILE A 28 5.07 -0.62 -19.94
CA ILE A 28 4.99 0.28 -18.79
C ILE A 28 6.40 0.78 -18.45
N TYR A 29 6.63 2.08 -18.68
CA TYR A 29 7.92 2.71 -18.38
C TYR A 29 8.13 2.94 -16.88
N ALA A 30 7.09 3.46 -16.21
CA ALA A 30 7.19 3.89 -14.82
C ALA A 30 5.96 3.52 -13.99
N PHE A 31 6.21 3.21 -12.72
CA PHE A 31 5.20 3.07 -11.68
C PHE A 31 5.53 4.06 -10.55
N HIS A 32 4.72 5.12 -10.46
CA HIS A 32 4.82 6.12 -9.41
C HIS A 32 3.59 6.07 -8.51
N ALA A 33 3.82 6.05 -7.19
CA ALA A 33 2.74 6.05 -6.21
C ALA A 33 3.02 7.04 -5.08
N VAL A 34 1.97 7.72 -4.61
CA VAL A 34 1.97 8.50 -3.38
C VAL A 34 1.01 7.80 -2.43
N ILE A 35 1.49 7.41 -1.25
CA ILE A 35 0.71 6.64 -0.30
C ILE A 35 0.78 7.26 1.09
N GLY A 36 -0.36 7.27 1.78
CA GLY A 36 -0.44 7.74 3.16
C GLY A 36 0.28 6.81 4.13
N TYR A 37 -0.03 5.52 4.06
CA TYR A 37 0.54 4.49 4.94
C TYR A 37 1.19 3.38 4.12
N PHE A 38 2.45 3.07 4.40
CA PHE A 38 3.17 1.96 3.77
C PHE A 38 3.24 0.75 4.69
N ARG A 39 2.70 -0.37 4.21
CA ARG A 39 2.88 -1.70 4.79
C ARG A 39 3.58 -2.60 3.79
N SER A 40 4.70 -3.16 4.21
CA SER A 40 5.59 -4.01 3.42
C SER A 40 4.88 -5.18 2.74
N SER A 41 3.90 -5.78 3.41
CA SER A 41 3.11 -6.90 2.86
C SER A 41 2.44 -6.56 1.52
N GLY A 42 1.88 -5.36 1.38
CA GLY A 42 1.26 -4.90 0.13
C GLY A 42 2.29 -4.70 -0.97
N TYR A 43 3.45 -4.12 -0.62
CA TYR A 43 4.56 -3.95 -1.56
C TYR A 43 5.10 -5.28 -2.07
N PHE A 44 5.39 -6.24 -1.18
CA PHE A 44 5.91 -7.55 -1.58
C PHE A 44 4.93 -8.33 -2.47
N ALA A 45 3.61 -8.18 -2.24
CA ALA A 45 2.60 -8.76 -3.11
C ALA A 45 2.66 -8.18 -4.55
N LEU A 46 2.93 -6.88 -4.69
CA LEU A 46 3.05 -6.19 -5.97
C LEU A 46 4.44 -6.34 -6.61
N GLN A 47 5.48 -6.52 -5.81
CA GLN A 47 6.89 -6.49 -6.24
C GLN A 47 7.16 -7.43 -7.42
N LYS A 48 6.54 -8.62 -7.42
CA LYS A 48 6.70 -9.60 -8.51
C LYS A 48 6.26 -9.07 -9.89
N TYR A 49 5.33 -8.12 -9.93
CA TYR A 49 4.84 -7.49 -11.15
C TYR A 49 5.62 -6.23 -11.52
N LEU A 50 6.32 -5.62 -10.57
CA LEU A 50 7.09 -4.40 -10.78
C LEU A 50 8.50 -4.67 -11.32
N LYS A 51 8.96 -5.93 -11.35
CA LYS A 51 10.33 -6.32 -11.73
C LYS A 51 10.74 -5.84 -13.13
N GLU A 52 9.80 -5.85 -14.07
CA GLU A 52 10.04 -5.49 -15.47
C GLU A 52 9.88 -3.98 -15.74
N ILE A 53 9.47 -3.20 -14.73
CA ILE A 53 9.23 -1.76 -14.86
C ILE A 53 10.54 -1.02 -14.60
N LYS A 54 10.89 -0.11 -15.52
CA LYS A 54 12.19 0.59 -15.50
C LYS A 54 12.33 1.58 -14.36
N ASP A 55 11.25 2.30 -14.03
CA ASP A 55 11.26 3.33 -12.99
C ASP A 55 10.14 3.09 -11.97
N VAL A 56 10.51 2.68 -10.77
CA VAL A 56 9.57 2.42 -9.67
C VAL A 56 9.87 3.41 -8.55
N LYS A 57 8.93 4.32 -8.26
CA LYS A 57 9.06 5.32 -7.19
C LYS A 57 7.81 5.35 -6.32
N ILE A 58 8.00 5.27 -5.01
CA ILE A 58 6.91 5.29 -4.06
C ILE A 58 7.23 6.37 -3.02
N LEU A 59 6.43 7.43 -3.00
CA LEU A 59 6.48 8.44 -1.95
C LEU A 59 5.63 7.96 -0.78
N VAL A 60 6.28 7.69 0.34
CA VAL A 60 5.66 7.17 1.56
C VAL A 60 5.46 8.32 2.55
N GLY A 61 4.22 8.57 2.95
CA GLY A 61 3.93 9.49 4.05
C GLY A 61 4.36 8.90 5.40
N ILE A 62 3.73 7.79 5.78
CA ILE A 62 3.92 7.14 7.09
C ILE A 62 4.36 5.68 6.87
N ASN A 63 5.52 5.33 7.42
CA ASN A 63 6.00 3.95 7.44
C ASN A 63 5.43 3.21 8.65
N VAL A 64 4.32 2.49 8.46
CA VAL A 64 3.64 1.81 9.58
C VAL A 64 4.35 0.54 10.02
N ASP A 65 5.16 -0.10 9.17
CA ASP A 65 5.85 -1.34 9.55
C ASP A 65 6.75 -1.14 10.78
N GLN A 66 7.48 -0.03 10.83
CA GLN A 66 8.33 0.28 11.98
C GLN A 66 7.50 0.50 13.24
N MET A 67 6.42 1.27 13.14
CA MET A 67 5.51 1.55 14.26
C MET A 67 4.84 0.28 14.79
N PHE A 68 4.42 -0.62 13.90
CA PHE A 68 3.88 -1.93 14.25
C PHE A 68 4.91 -2.79 14.97
N ALA A 69 6.14 -2.88 14.46
CA ALA A 69 7.19 -3.66 15.08
C ALA A 69 7.56 -3.13 16.48
N GLU A 70 7.60 -1.81 16.64
CA GLU A 70 7.84 -1.16 17.94
C GLU A 70 6.73 -1.42 18.95
N ALA A 71 5.47 -1.28 18.54
CA ALA A 71 4.33 -1.56 19.41
C ALA A 71 4.24 -3.03 19.80
N GLN A 72 4.50 -3.94 18.86
CA GLN A 72 4.53 -5.36 19.16
C GLN A 72 5.60 -5.67 20.22
N ARG A 73 6.78 -5.06 20.14
CA ARG A 73 7.83 -5.18 21.17
C ARG A 73 7.38 -4.61 22.53
N LYS A 74 6.60 -3.53 22.53
CA LYS A 74 6.09 -2.87 23.75
C LYS A 74 4.77 -3.48 24.27
N GLY A 75 4.17 -4.42 23.55
CA GLY A 75 2.85 -4.98 23.89
C GLY A 75 1.69 -3.99 23.74
N LEU A 76 1.80 -3.00 22.84
CA LEU A 76 0.80 -1.95 22.65
C LEU A 76 -0.26 -2.34 21.60
N LEU A 77 -1.51 -1.95 21.85
CA LEU A 77 -2.63 -2.06 20.89
C LEU A 77 -2.93 -0.68 20.30
N TYR A 78 -2.76 -0.55 18.97
CA TYR A 78 -3.19 0.64 18.26
C TYR A 78 -4.69 0.61 18.03
N PHE A 79 -5.39 1.61 18.54
CA PHE A 79 -6.79 1.87 18.18
C PHE A 79 -6.81 2.73 16.91
N GLY A 80 -7.83 2.59 16.07
CA GLY A 80 -8.01 3.38 14.84
C GLY A 80 -8.40 4.85 15.10
N ASP A 81 -7.97 5.42 16.22
CA ASP A 81 -8.29 6.76 16.68
C ASP A 81 -7.14 7.71 16.33
N GLU A 82 -7.42 8.64 15.41
CA GLU A 82 -6.46 9.61 14.89
C GLU A 82 -5.93 10.54 15.99
N GLU A 83 -6.79 11.01 16.89
CA GLU A 83 -6.43 11.97 17.94
C GLU A 83 -5.55 11.32 19.01
N LYS A 84 -5.89 10.08 19.36
CA LYS A 84 -5.06 9.28 20.26
C LYS A 84 -3.68 9.00 19.64
N THR A 85 -3.66 8.67 18.34
CA THR A 85 -2.41 8.42 17.60
C THR A 85 -1.51 9.65 17.54
N LYS A 86 -2.08 10.84 17.32
CA LYS A 86 -1.32 12.11 17.39
C LYS A 86 -0.69 12.27 18.76
N THR A 87 -1.47 12.14 19.83
CA THR A 87 -0.99 12.36 21.20
C THR A 87 0.13 11.39 21.61
N GLU A 88 0.07 10.14 21.16
CA GLU A 88 1.05 9.11 21.53
C GLU A 88 2.34 9.13 20.69
N PHE A 89 2.32 9.66 19.47
CA PHE A 89 3.40 9.50 18.49
C PHE A 89 3.87 10.79 17.79
N LEU A 90 3.19 11.92 17.99
CA LEU A 90 3.60 13.26 17.51
C LEU A 90 3.76 14.21 18.70
#